data_AF-A0A4Q3VBM0-F1
#
_entry.id   AF-A0A4Q3VBM0-F1
#
_cell.length_a   1.000
_cell.length_b   1.000
_cell.length_c   1.000
_cell.angle_alpha   90.00
_cell.angle_beta   90.00
_cell.angle_gamma   90.00
#
_symmetry.space_group_name_H-M   'P 1'
#
loop_
_entity.id
_entity.type
_entity.pdbx_description
1 polymer ?
#
loop_
_entity_poly.entity_id
_entity_poly.type
_entity_poly.pdbx_seq_one_letter_code
_entity_poly.pdbx_strand_id
1 'polypeptide(L)'
;MHDPAWNFESEPPFEERTEAGINLCAYFDGMADTKLKTWNASFTDEELVEWDGNFKDDGAMLLPCTESEEVEPDMYRRYITECIRYRDRVRATLMASA
;
A
#
# COMPACT_ATOMS: atom_id res chain seq x y z
N MET A 1 16.64 0.89 13.00
CA MET A 1 16.30 2.15 12.32
C MET A 1 14.78 2.20 12.31
N HIS A 2 14.19 3.26 12.85
CA HIS A 2 12.73 3.38 12.90
C HIS A 2 12.27 3.88 11.53
N ASP A 3 11.23 3.27 10.96
CA ASP A 3 10.64 3.80 9.74
C ASP A 3 10.04 5.19 10.02
N PRO A 4 10.15 6.15 9.07
CA PRO A 4 9.46 7.43 9.17
C PRO A 4 7.95 7.24 9.29
N ALA A 5 7.26 8.24 9.85
CA ALA A 5 5.80 8.29 9.79
C ALA A 5 5.37 8.62 8.34
N TRP A 6 5.03 7.57 7.58
CA TRP A 6 4.45 7.70 6.25
C TRP A 6 3.01 8.24 6.33
N ASN A 7 2.61 9.02 5.33
CA ASN A 7 1.29 9.61 5.23
C ASN A 7 0.84 9.72 3.76
N PHE A 8 0.89 8.59 3.06
CA PHE A 8 0.39 8.42 1.70
C PHE A 8 -1.12 8.63 1.62
N GLU A 9 -1.87 8.28 2.66
CA GLU A 9 -3.32 8.54 2.75
C GLU A 9 -3.66 10.01 2.51
N SER A 10 -2.89 10.93 3.10
CA SER A 10 -3.12 12.38 2.97
C SER A 10 -2.53 13.01 1.70
N GLU A 11 -1.83 12.26 0.85
CA GLU A 11 -1.32 12.80 -0.40
C GLU A 11 -2.46 13.21 -1.33
N PRO A 12 -2.28 14.21 -2.22
CA PRO A 12 -3.22 14.45 -3.30
C PRO A 12 -3.51 13.16 -4.09
N PRO A 13 -4.78 12.83 -4.34
CA PRO A 13 -5.13 11.61 -5.07
C PRO A 13 -4.46 11.59 -6.45
N PHE A 14 -3.84 10.47 -6.80
CA PHE A 14 -3.36 10.24 -8.17
C PHE A 14 -4.50 9.83 -9.12
N GLU A 15 -5.59 9.31 -8.57
CA GLU A 15 -6.87 9.04 -9.24
C GLU A 15 -8.03 9.32 -8.27
N GLU A 16 -9.26 9.38 -8.78
CA GLU A 16 -10.45 9.44 -7.92
C GLU A 16 -10.47 8.19 -7.01
N ARG A 17 -10.47 8.42 -5.68
CA ARG A 17 -10.37 7.35 -4.70
C ARG A 17 -11.74 6.96 -4.19
N THR A 18 -12.06 5.68 -4.26
CA THR A 18 -13.17 5.09 -3.52
C THR A 18 -12.77 4.88 -2.05
N GLU A 19 -13.71 4.42 -1.21
CA GLU A 19 -13.43 4.06 0.18
C GLU A 19 -12.33 3.00 0.28
N ALA A 20 -12.37 1.97 -0.58
CA ALA A 20 -11.32 0.96 -0.66
C ALA A 20 -9.95 1.57 -0.99
N GLY A 21 -9.91 2.59 -1.84
CA GLY A 21 -8.67 3.29 -2.19
C GLY A 21 -8.06 4.06 -1.01
N ILE A 22 -8.90 4.70 -0.20
CA ILE A 22 -8.49 5.41 1.01
C ILE A 22 -7.93 4.43 2.04
N ASN A 23 -8.67 3.35 2.32
CA ASN A 23 -8.25 2.33 3.28
C ASN A 23 -6.95 1.63 2.84
N LEU A 24 -6.78 1.43 1.52
CA LEU A 24 -5.57 0.83 0.97
C LEU A 24 -4.36 1.77 1.12
N CYS A 25 -4.53 3.09 0.98
CA CYS A 25 -3.46 4.03 1.31
C CYS A 25 -3.05 3.94 2.79
N ALA A 26 -4.01 3.93 3.71
CA ALA A 26 -3.75 3.84 5.14
C ALA A 26 -3.06 2.50 5.52
N TYR A 27 -3.46 1.42 4.88
CA TYR A 27 -2.80 0.12 5.00
C TYR A 27 -1.33 0.19 4.58
N PHE A 28 -1.04 0.83 3.44
CA PHE A 28 0.33 1.02 3.01
C PHE A 28 1.13 1.95 3.92
N ASP A 29 0.53 2.93 4.58
CA ASP A 29 1.24 3.75 5.57
C ASP A 29 1.74 2.93 6.77
N GLY A 30 0.97 1.91 7.18
CA GLY A 30 1.36 0.96 8.21
C GLY A 30 2.35 -0.12 7.75
N MET A 31 2.56 -0.30 6.44
CA MET A 31 3.42 -1.36 5.92
C MET A 31 4.91 -1.02 6.11
N ALA A 32 5.67 -1.98 6.64
CA ALA A 32 7.11 -1.83 6.83
C ALA A 32 7.85 -1.49 5.52
N ASP A 33 8.76 -0.53 5.58
CA ASP A 33 9.53 -0.08 4.41
C ASP A 33 10.40 -1.18 3.82
N THR A 34 10.95 -2.04 4.66
CA THR A 34 11.73 -3.21 4.24
C THR A 34 10.88 -4.18 3.43
N LYS A 35 9.60 -4.38 3.77
CA LYS A 35 8.67 -5.22 3.00
C LYS A 35 8.38 -4.58 1.65
N LEU A 36 8.02 -3.29 1.60
CA LEU A 36 7.71 -2.61 0.33
C LEU A 36 8.88 -2.61 -0.66
N LYS A 37 10.13 -2.60 -0.19
CA LYS A 37 11.32 -2.74 -1.05
C LYS A 37 11.47 -4.12 -1.71
N THR A 38 10.75 -5.13 -1.24
CA THR A 38 10.70 -6.47 -1.85
C THR A 38 9.58 -6.61 -2.87
N TRP A 39 8.75 -5.57 -3.06
CA TRP A 39 7.70 -5.57 -4.07
C TRP A 39 8.27 -5.81 -5.47
N ASN A 40 7.58 -6.66 -6.24
CA ASN A 40 7.89 -6.93 -7.62
C ASN A 40 6.63 -6.81 -8.49
N ALA A 41 6.63 -5.84 -9.40
CA ALA A 41 5.53 -5.61 -10.34
C ALA A 41 5.18 -6.83 -11.22
N SER A 42 6.11 -7.77 -11.37
CA SER A 42 5.91 -9.01 -12.13
C SER A 42 5.30 -10.16 -11.35
N PHE A 43 4.98 -10.01 -10.06
CA PHE A 43 4.27 -11.06 -9.32
C PHE A 43 2.97 -11.42 -10.01
N THR A 44 2.63 -12.70 -10.07
CA THR A 44 1.25 -13.13 -10.39
C THR A 44 0.31 -12.72 -9.26
N ASP A 45 -1.00 -12.91 -9.44
CA ASP A 45 -1.96 -12.58 -8.39
C ASP A 45 -1.80 -13.51 -7.20
N GLU A 46 -1.48 -14.78 -7.42
CA GLU A 46 -1.17 -15.74 -6.36
C GLU A 46 0.11 -15.34 -5.60
N GLU A 47 1.17 -14.95 -6.32
CA GLU A 47 2.41 -14.49 -5.70
C GLU A 47 2.20 -13.18 -4.92
N LEU A 48 1.34 -12.28 -5.41
CA LEU A 48 0.98 -11.05 -4.70
C LEU A 48 0.24 -11.37 -3.39
N VAL A 49 -0.72 -12.29 -3.44
CA VAL A 49 -1.49 -12.75 -2.29
C VAL A 49 -0.57 -13.36 -1.23
N GLU A 50 0.32 -14.26 -1.63
CA GLU A 50 1.30 -14.89 -0.74
C GLU A 50 2.30 -13.87 -0.17
N TRP A 51 2.79 -12.97 -1.01
CA TRP A 51 3.76 -11.95 -0.62
C TRP A 51 3.19 -10.94 0.38
N ASP A 52 1.97 -10.46 0.14
CA ASP A 52 1.31 -9.51 1.03
C ASP A 52 0.95 -10.17 2.37
N GLY A 53 0.40 -11.39 2.32
CA GLY A 53 0.14 -12.21 3.50
C GLY A 53 -1.02 -11.73 4.39
N ASN A 54 -1.76 -10.67 4.00
CA ASN A 54 -3.01 -10.23 4.64
C ASN A 54 -4.27 -10.57 3.82
N PHE A 55 -4.12 -11.22 2.67
CA PHE A 55 -5.22 -11.85 1.95
C PHE A 55 -5.65 -13.14 2.66
N LYS A 56 -6.96 -13.38 2.73
CA LYS A 56 -7.57 -14.63 3.22
C LYS A 56 -7.50 -15.74 2.17
N ASP A 57 -7.78 -16.98 2.60
CA ASP A 57 -7.86 -18.19 1.74
C ASP A 57 -8.89 -18.07 0.59
N ASP A 58 -9.84 -17.14 0.67
CA ASP A 58 -10.85 -16.85 -0.36
C ASP A 58 -10.43 -15.71 -1.33
N GLY A 59 -9.23 -15.16 -1.18
CA GLY A 59 -8.70 -14.07 -2.01
C GLY A 59 -9.07 -12.65 -1.53
N ALA A 60 -9.82 -12.51 -0.43
CA ALA A 60 -10.19 -11.19 0.09
C ALA A 60 -9.15 -10.64 1.08
N MET A 61 -8.71 -9.40 0.89
CA MET A 61 -7.89 -8.68 1.87
C MET A 61 -8.76 -8.12 3.00
N LEU A 62 -8.42 -8.43 4.26
CA LEU A 62 -9.07 -7.78 5.42
C LEU A 62 -8.44 -6.41 5.67
N LEU A 63 -8.91 -5.41 4.94
CA LEU A 63 -8.67 -4.01 5.28
C LEU A 63 -9.72 -3.57 6.31
N PRO A 64 -9.34 -2.97 7.46
CA PRO A 64 -10.30 -2.43 8.41
C PRO A 64 -11.17 -1.37 7.71
N CYS A 65 -12.48 -1.41 7.95
CA CYS A 65 -13.49 -0.50 7.38
C CYS A 65 -13.78 -0.65 5.87
N THR A 66 -13.57 -1.82 5.27
CA THR A 66 -13.98 -2.11 3.89
C THR A 66 -15.20 -3.01 3.92
N GLU A 67 -16.34 -2.47 4.34
CA GLU A 67 -17.62 -3.21 4.38
C GLU A 67 -18.33 -3.22 3.01
N SER A 68 -17.86 -2.40 2.06
CA SER A 68 -18.60 -2.07 0.83
C SER A 68 -17.92 -2.47 -0.49
N GLU A 69 -16.58 -2.56 -0.55
CA GLU A 69 -15.82 -2.78 -1.81
C GLU A 69 -14.59 -3.68 -1.60
N GLU A 70 -14.39 -4.64 -2.50
CA GLU A 70 -13.22 -5.53 -2.50
C GLU A 70 -12.02 -4.86 -3.20
N VAL A 71 -10.81 -5.10 -2.71
CA VAL A 71 -9.57 -4.65 -3.37
C VAL A 71 -9.10 -5.73 -4.34
N GLU A 72 -9.33 -5.48 -5.62
CA GLU A 72 -8.83 -6.32 -6.71
C GLU A 72 -7.29 -6.20 -6.87
N PRO A 73 -6.60 -7.24 -7.37
CA PRO A 73 -5.14 -7.21 -7.59
C PRO A 73 -4.66 -6.02 -8.43
N ASP A 74 -5.41 -5.64 -9.47
CA ASP A 74 -5.07 -4.49 -10.31
C ASP A 74 -5.14 -3.16 -9.56
N MET A 75 -6.08 -3.03 -8.63
CA MET A 75 -6.16 -1.86 -7.76
C MET A 75 -4.97 -1.86 -6.79
N TYR A 76 -4.70 -2.99 -6.14
CA TYR A 76 -3.55 -3.14 -5.25
C TYR A 76 -2.24 -2.72 -5.92
N ARG A 77 -1.96 -3.25 -7.12
CA ARG A 77 -0.75 -2.98 -7.91
C ARG A 77 -0.58 -1.51 -8.27
N ARG A 78 -1.67 -0.82 -8.58
CA ARG A 78 -1.63 0.63 -8.85
C ARG A 78 -1.25 1.41 -7.60
N TYR A 79 -1.94 1.16 -6.49
CA TYR A 79 -1.72 1.91 -5.26
C TYR A 79 -0.37 1.63 -4.60
N ILE A 80 0.12 0.38 -4.60
CA ILE A 80 1.46 0.07 -4.07
C ILE A 80 2.57 0.75 -4.89
N THR A 81 2.40 0.84 -6.21
CA THR A 81 3.34 1.54 -7.09
C THR A 81 3.41 3.03 -6.74
N GLU A 82 2.25 3.67 -6.54
CA GLU A 82 2.20 5.08 -6.15
C GLU A 82 2.68 5.32 -4.71
N CYS A 83 2.42 4.38 -3.79
CA CYS A 83 2.97 4.44 -2.44
C CYS A 83 4.50 4.42 -2.46
N ILE A 84 5.10 3.53 -3.26
CA ILE A 84 6.57 3.45 -3.39
C ILE A 84 7.14 4.76 -3.96
N ARG A 85 6.51 5.31 -5.01
CA ARG A 85 6.90 6.62 -5.57
C ARG A 85 6.80 7.74 -4.54
N TYR A 86 5.74 7.77 -3.76
CA TYR A 86 5.57 8.70 -2.64
C TYR A 86 6.72 8.57 -1.64
N ARG A 87 6.99 7.35 -1.16
CA ARG A 87 8.05 7.09 -0.18
C ARG A 87 9.40 7.54 -0.70
N ASP A 88 9.76 7.18 -1.93
CA ASP A 88 11.04 7.56 -2.53
C ASP A 88 11.20 9.09 -2.64
N ARG A 89 10.11 9.80 -2.96
CA ARG A 89 10.10 11.27 -3.04
C ARG A 89 10.30 11.94 -1.68
N VAL A 90 9.63 11.47 -0.63
CA VAL A 90 9.62 12.16 0.68
C VAL A 90 10.64 11.63 1.67
N ARG A 91 11.21 10.43 1.43
CA ARG A 91 12.15 9.75 2.34
C ARG A 91 13.31 10.63 2.75
N ALA A 92 13.97 11.31 1.80
CA ALA A 92 15.10 12.17 2.11
C ALA A 92 14.71 13.30 3.07
N THR A 93 13.54 13.90 2.87
CA THR A 93 13.01 14.99 3.71
C THR A 93 12.62 14.50 5.10
N LEU A 94 11.91 13.37 5.19
CA LEU A 94 11.48 12.81 6.47
C LEU A 94 12.67 12.31 7.30
N MET A 95 13.67 11.69 6.68
CA MET A 95 14.88 11.24 7.37
C MET A 95 15.80 12.39 7.80
N ALA A 96 15.76 13.55 7.12
CA ALA A 96 16.46 14.75 7.57
C ALA A 96 15.77 15.43 8.77
N SER A 97 14.51 15.07 9.05
CA SER A 97 13.67 15.68 10.09
C SER A 97 13.45 14.76 11.31
N ALA A 98 14.03 13.55 11.30
CA ALA A 98 13.94 12.53 12.34
C ALA A 98 15.23 12.48 13.18
#